data_AF-A0A952FH96-F1
#
_entry.id   AF-A0A952FH96-F1
#
_cell.length_a   1.000
_cell.length_b   1.000
_cell.length_c   1.000
_cell.angle_alpha   90.00
_cell.angle_beta   90.00
_cell.angle_gamma   90.00
#
_symmetry.space_group_name_H-M   'P 1'
#
loop_
_entity.id
_entity.type
_entity.pdbx_description
1 polymer ?
#
loop_
_entity_poly.entity_id
_entity_poly.type
_entity_poly.pdbx_seq_one_letter_code
_entity_poly.pdbx_strand_id
1 'polypeptide(L)' 'MTTNPVYVAIDAPTQDEAKRLVELVAGAVGGIKLGLEFFMAAGPDGVRAVRPTGVPLFLDIKLHDIPNTVAGAIR' A
#
# COMPACT_ATOMS: atom_id res chain seq x y z
N MET A 1 -11.60 15.46 15.03
CA MET A 1 -10.22 15.59 14.52
C MET A 1 -10.27 15.38 13.02
N THR A 2 -9.85 16.36 12.23
CA THR A 2 -9.71 16.17 10.78
C THR A 2 -8.54 15.23 10.54
N THR A 3 -8.79 14.11 9.87
CA THR A 3 -7.73 13.21 9.39
C THR A 3 -6.85 13.98 8.41
N ASN A 4 -5.53 13.82 8.51
CA ASN A 4 -4.61 14.38 7.51
C ASN A 4 -5.05 13.90 6.12
N PRO A 5 -5.22 14.77 5.10
CA PRO A 5 -5.72 14.35 3.79
C PRO A 5 -4.64 13.72 2.88
N VAL A 6 -3.37 13.73 3.30
CA VAL A 6 -2.24 13.31 2.45
C VAL A 6 -2.06 11.80 2.51
N TYR A 7 -2.05 11.17 1.33
CA TYR A 7 -1.56 9.81 1.15
C TYR A 7 -0.16 9.84 0.55
N VAL A 8 0.79 9.17 1.20
CA VAL A 8 2.17 9.06 0.68
C VAL A 8 2.32 7.78 -0.12
N ALA A 9 2.78 7.93 -1.36
CA ALA A 9 3.19 6.81 -2.19
C ALA A 9 4.56 6.32 -1.73
N ILE A 10 4.65 5.05 -1.35
CA ILE A 10 5.91 4.41 -1.00
C ILE A 10 6.42 3.69 -2.24
N ASP A 11 7.44 4.26 -2.84
CA ASP A 11 8.17 3.71 -3.96
C ASP A 11 9.55 3.30 -3.47
N ALA A 12 9.79 1.99 -3.38
CA ALA A 12 10.99 1.43 -2.79
C ALA A 12 11.37 0.13 -3.50
N PRO A 13 12.67 -0.06 -3.80
CA PRO A 13 13.14 -1.23 -4.55
C PRO A 13 13.14 -2.53 -3.72
N THR A 14 13.01 -2.42 -2.39
CA THR A 14 13.05 -3.57 -1.48
C THR A 14 11.96 -3.47 -0.42
N GLN A 15 11.56 -4.62 0.13
CA GLN A 15 10.60 -4.69 1.23
C GLN A 15 11.10 -3.95 2.48
N ASP A 16 12.39 -4.05 2.80
CA ASP A 16 12.98 -3.41 3.98
C ASP A 16 12.97 -1.88 3.85
N GLU A 17 13.30 -1.34 2.68
CA GLU A 17 13.22 0.12 2.45
C GLU A 17 11.77 0.59 2.46
N ALA A 18 10.85 -0.17 1.87
CA ALA A 18 9.42 0.14 1.94
C ALA A 18 8.94 0.20 3.40
N LYS A 19 9.31 -0.79 4.23
CA LYS A 19 8.98 -0.83 5.66
C LYS A 19 9.54 0.39 6.39
N ARG A 20 10.82 0.72 6.17
CA ARG A 20 11.48 1.88 6.78
C ARG A 20 10.76 3.19 6.46
N LEU A 21 10.40 3.39 5.19
CA LEU A 21 9.70 4.60 4.74
C LEU A 21 8.30 4.68 5.35
N VAL A 22 7.55 3.57 5.38
CA VAL A 22 6.24 3.50 6.02
C VAL A 22 6.33 3.90 7.50
N GLU A 23 7.26 3.32 8.26
CA GLU A 23 7.46 3.64 9.68
C GLU A 23 7.80 5.12 9.90
N LEU A 24 8.60 5.71 9.00
CA LEU A 24 8.98 7.12 9.07
C LEU A 24 7.80 8.07 8.89
N VAL A 25 6.86 7.76 7.98
CA VAL A 25 5.79 8.69 7.61
C VAL A 25 4.44 8.41 8.29
N ALA A 26 4.20 7.20 8.81
CA ALA A 26 2.88 6.77 9.31
C ALA A 26 2.30 7.69 10.40
N GLY A 27 3.13 8.29 11.25
CA GLY A 27 2.68 9.23 12.29
C GLY A 27 2.28 10.62 11.78
N ALA A 28 2.57 10.93 10.51
CA ALA A 28 2.43 12.27 9.95
C ALA A 28 1.43 12.35 8.78
N VAL A 29 0.86 11.23 8.31
CA VAL A 29 0.07 11.17 7.06
C VAL A 29 -1.34 10.63 7.30
N GLY A 30 -2.22 10.86 6.34
CA GLY A 30 -3.58 10.31 6.30
C GLY A 30 -3.66 8.87 5.87
N GLY A 31 -2.65 8.40 5.13
CA GLY A 31 -2.58 7.03 4.63
C GLY A 31 -1.32 6.77 3.83
N ILE A 32 -1.13 5.48 3.55
CA ILE A 32 -0.01 4.96 2.77
C ILE A 32 -0.54 4.37 1.47
N LYS A 33 0.21 4.50 0.38
CA LYS A 33 -0.09 3.88 -0.90
C LYS A 33 1.05 2.98 -1.36
N LEU A 34 0.74 1.72 -1.69
CA LEU A 34 1.67 0.78 -2.36
C LEU A 34 1.21 0.53 -3.78
N GLY A 35 2.16 0.50 -4.72
CA GLY A 35 1.88 0.35 -6.15
C GLY A 35 1.96 -1.09 -6.65
N LEU A 36 1.60 -1.26 -7.93
CA LEU A 36 1.68 -2.52 -8.67
C LEU A 36 3.06 -3.17 -8.63
N GLU A 37 4.14 -2.41 -8.85
CA GLU A 37 5.50 -2.97 -8.88
C GLU A 37 5.89 -3.65 -7.56
N PHE A 38 5.63 -2.98 -6.43
CA PHE A 38 5.83 -3.56 -5.10
C PHE A 38 5.00 -4.84 -4.90
N PHE A 39 3.72 -4.81 -5.29
CA PHE A 39 2.84 -5.96 -5.18
C PHE A 39 3.32 -7.14 -6.03
N MET A 40 3.80 -6.89 -7.26
CA MET A 40 4.32 -7.93 -8.14
C MET A 40 5.63 -8.54 -7.61
N ALA A 41 6.49 -7.73 -6.98
CA ALA A 41 7.75 -8.20 -6.44
C ALA A 41 7.61 -8.95 -5.11
N ALA A 42 6.78 -8.45 -4.20
CA ALA A 42 6.71 -8.94 -2.81
C ALA A 42 5.43 -9.72 -2.50
N GLY A 43 4.42 -9.65 -3.37
CA GLY A 43 3.14 -10.32 -3.21
C GLY A 43 2.33 -9.86 -1.99
N PRO A 44 1.25 -10.59 -1.66
CA PRO A 44 0.41 -10.27 -0.51
C PRO A 44 1.15 -10.33 0.84
N ASP A 45 2.15 -11.21 0.98
CA ASP A 45 2.96 -11.31 2.20
C ASP A 45 3.84 -10.08 2.39
N GLY A 46 4.42 -9.55 1.32
CA GLY A 46 5.15 -8.29 1.37
C GLY A 46 4.26 -7.13 1.80
N VAL A 47 3.06 -7.03 1.25
CA VAL A 47 2.06 -6.02 1.66
C VAL A 47 1.72 -6.15 3.15
N ARG A 48 1.55 -7.38 3.67
CA ARG A 48 1.31 -7.63 5.10
C ARG A 48 2.50 -7.19 5.95
N ALA A 49 3.73 -7.47 5.51
CA ALA A 49 4.96 -7.15 6.24
C ALA A 49 5.22 -5.63 6.36
N VAL A 50 4.77 -4.84 5.38
CA VAL A 50 4.93 -3.37 5.37
C VAL A 50 3.69 -2.62 5.84
N ARG A 51 2.62 -3.31 6.24
CA ARG A 51 1.36 -2.67 6.64
C ARG A 51 1.58 -1.80 7.88
N PRO A 52 1.28 -0.49 7.82
CA PRO A 52 1.40 0.39 8.99
C PRO A 52 0.33 0.06 10.04
N THR A 53 0.64 0.43 11.29
CA THR A 53 -0.35 0.48 12.37
C THR A 53 -0.89 1.90 12.48
N GLY A 54 -2.22 2.07 12.63
CA GLY A 54 -2.84 3.37 12.91
C GLY A 54 -3.13 4.28 11.71
N VAL A 55 -2.70 3.92 10.49
CA VAL A 55 -3.08 4.61 9.25
C VAL A 55 -3.57 3.64 8.18
N PRO A 56 -4.53 4.05 7.32
CA PRO A 56 -5.04 3.22 6.24
C PRO A 56 -3.99 2.96 5.16
N LEU A 57 -4.12 1.81 4.49
CA LEU A 57 -3.30 1.38 3.37
C LEU A 57 -4.16 1.33 2.10
N PHE A 58 -3.75 2.06 1.08
CA PHE A 58 -4.30 1.99 -0.27
C PHE A 58 -3.39 1.13 -1.16
N LEU A 59 -3.89 -0.05 -1.54
CA LEU A 59 -3.22 -0.91 -2.51
C LEU A 59 -3.62 -0.49 -3.94
N ASP A 60 -2.75 0.29 -4.57
CA ASP A 60 -2.95 0.92 -5.88
C ASP A 60 -2.39 0.03 -7.01
N ILE A 61 -2.98 -1.15 -7.17
CA ILE A 61 -2.61 -2.14 -8.19
C ILE A 61 -3.35 -1.97 -9.52
N LYS A 62 -4.27 -0.99 -9.60
CA LYS A 62 -4.98 -0.59 -10.83
C LYS A 62 -5.64 -1.75 -11.59
N LEU A 63 -6.36 -2.63 -10.89
CA LEU A 63 -7.15 -3.67 -11.54
C LEU A 63 -8.13 -3.05 -12.54
N HIS A 64 -8.06 -3.48 -13.79
CA HIS A 64 -8.85 -2.91 -14.88
C HIS A 64 -9.31 -4.03 -15.83
N ASP A 65 -10.43 -4.66 -15.47
CA ASP A 65 -11.06 -5.77 -16.19
C ASP A 65 -12.59 -5.73 -15.95
N ILE A 66 -13.35 -6.64 -16.55
CA ILE A 66 -14.78 -6.78 -16.29
C ILE A 66 -15.05 -7.03 -14.79
N PRO A 67 -16.21 -6.61 -14.24
CA PRO A 67 -16.46 -6.68 -12.80
C PRO A 67 -16.24 -8.07 -12.18
N ASN A 68 -16.62 -9.14 -12.88
CA ASN A 68 -16.44 -10.51 -12.39
C ASN A 68 -14.97 -10.91 -12.26
N THR A 69 -14.11 -10.51 -13.20
CA THR A 69 -12.67 -10.79 -13.15
C THR A 69 -12.00 -10.01 -12.03
N VAL A 70 -12.32 -8.71 -11.90
CA VAL A 70 -11.80 -7.87 -10.80
C VAL A 70 -12.23 -8.43 -9.45
N ALA A 71 -13.49 -8.83 -9.29
CA ALA A 71 -13.99 -9.47 -8.07
C ALA A 71 -13.27 -10.80 -7.78
N GLY A 72 -12.92 -11.57 -8.81
CA GLY A 72 -12.12 -12.79 -8.67
C GLY A 72 -10.69 -12.53 -8.23
N ALA A 73 -10.07 -11.44 -8.68
CA ALA A 73 -8.69 -11.09 -8.35
C ALA A 73 -8.50 -10.57 -6.91
N ILE A 74 -9.56 -10.06 -6.28
CA ILE A 74 -9.54 -9.53 -4.90
C ILE A 74 -10.09 -10.51 -3.84
N ARG A 75 -10.41 -11.75 -4.24
CA ARG A 75 -11.12 -12.71 -3.39
C ARG A 75 -10.23 -13.36 -2.34
#